data_AF-A0A9R0X947-F1
#
_entry.id   AF-A0A9R0X947-F1
#
_cell.length_a   1.000
_cell.length_b   1.000
_cell.length_c   1.000
_cell.angle_alpha   90.00
_cell.angle_beta   90.00
_cell.angle_gamma   90.00
#
_symmetry.space_group_name_H-M   'P 1'
#
loop_
_entity.id
_entity.type
_entity.pdbx_description
1 polymer ?
#
loop_
_entity_poly.entity_id
_entity_poly.type
_entity_poly.pdbx_seq_one_letter_code
_entity_poly.pdbx_strand_id
1 'polypeptide(L)'
;MVALFDHEEVGSDSAQGAGSPAMLDALTRITGCFNHSNSKLLEKAIQRSFLVSADMAHALHPNYMEKHEENHQPKLHGGLVIKHNANQRYATNAVTAFIFREIAERHQLPIQVSTCKKEEPLLQLWISLP
;
A
#
# COMPACT_ATOMS: atom_id res chain seq x y z
N MET A 1 9.90 -0.63 -10.96
CA MET A 1 10.15 0.78 -10.61
C MET A 1 9.86 0.93 -9.13
N VAL A 2 10.67 1.68 -8.40
CA VAL A 2 10.46 1.99 -6.97
C VAL A 2 10.36 3.51 -6.86
N ALA A 3 9.39 4.00 -6.11
CA ALA A 3 9.20 5.42 -5.82
C ALA A 3 9.11 5.58 -4.30
N LEU A 4 9.91 6.47 -3.74
CA LEU A 4 9.92 6.81 -2.32
C LEU A 4 9.48 8.27 -2.22
N PHE A 5 8.30 8.52 -1.66
CA PHE A 5 7.70 9.85 -1.58
C PHE A 5 7.91 10.45 -0.20
N ASP A 6 8.06 11.78 -0.16
CA ASP A 6 8.14 12.55 1.07
C ASP A 6 6.76 13.09 1.47
N HIS A 7 6.62 13.67 2.66
CA HIS A 7 5.42 14.38 3.12
C HIS A 7 4.15 13.54 3.23
N GLU A 8 4.26 12.21 3.32
CA GLU A 8 3.10 11.32 3.46
C GLU A 8 2.26 11.69 4.70
N GLU A 9 2.95 11.89 5.84
CA GLU A 9 2.35 12.23 7.14
C GLU A 9 1.65 13.59 7.18
N VAL A 10 1.91 14.47 6.20
CA VAL A 10 1.24 15.77 6.06
C VAL A 10 0.26 15.81 4.88
N GLY A 11 -0.06 14.67 4.29
CA GLY A 11 -1.09 14.52 3.26
C GLY A 11 -0.57 14.41 1.82
N SER A 12 0.74 14.30 1.60
CA SER A 12 1.37 14.09 0.29
C SER A 12 1.18 15.19 -0.77
N ASP A 13 0.55 16.33 -0.44
CA ASP A 13 0.32 17.45 -1.35
C ASP A 13 1.53 18.39 -1.39
N SER A 14 2.61 17.89 -2.01
CA SER A 14 3.83 18.67 -2.23
C SER A 14 4.49 18.23 -3.53
N ALA A 15 5.48 19.00 -4.01
CA ALA A 15 6.24 18.65 -5.20
C ALA A 15 6.99 17.32 -5.09
N GLN A 16 7.31 16.86 -3.87
CA GLN A 16 8.02 15.60 -3.60
C GLN A 16 7.10 14.51 -3.03
N GLY A 17 5.82 14.83 -2.83
CA GLY A 17 4.83 13.91 -2.29
C GLY A 17 4.20 13.03 -3.35
N ALA A 18 3.46 12.02 -2.89
CA ALA A 18 2.75 11.09 -3.77
C ALA A 18 1.64 11.76 -4.60
N GLY A 19 1.17 12.95 -4.19
CA GLY A 19 0.24 13.77 -4.96
C GLY A 19 0.88 14.53 -6.13
N SER A 20 2.21 14.54 -6.23
CA SER A 20 2.93 15.23 -7.29
C SER A 20 2.77 14.55 -8.66
N PRO A 21 2.91 15.28 -9.78
CA PRO A 21 2.92 14.70 -11.11
C PRO A 21 4.19 13.89 -11.41
N ALA A 22 5.19 13.88 -10.53
CA ALA A 22 6.52 13.34 -10.78
C ALA A 22 6.51 11.88 -11.28
N MET A 23 5.64 11.05 -10.70
CA MET A 23 5.47 9.65 -11.11
C MET A 23 4.89 9.52 -12.53
N LEU A 24 3.84 10.30 -12.82
CA LEU A 24 3.19 10.30 -14.13
C LEU A 24 4.13 10.84 -15.21
N ASP A 25 4.87 11.91 -14.91
CA ASP A 25 5.86 12.50 -15.81
C ASP A 25 7.01 11.54 -16.09
N ALA A 26 7.51 10.83 -15.07
CA ALA A 26 8.52 9.81 -15.24
C ALA A 26 8.03 8.68 -16.16
N LEU A 27 6.82 8.15 -15.93
CA LEU A 27 6.23 7.11 -16.80
C LEU A 27 6.00 7.62 -18.23
N THR A 28 5.55 8.86 -18.39
CA THR A 28 5.34 9.49 -19.71
C THR A 28 6.66 9.61 -20.48
N ARG A 29 7.73 10.04 -19.81
CA ARG A 29 9.06 10.15 -20.43
C ARG A 29 9.62 8.78 -20.80
N ILE A 30 9.51 7.80 -19.89
CA ILE A 30 9.99 6.43 -20.14
C ILE A 30 9.24 5.80 -21.33
N THR A 31 7.91 5.86 -21.34
CA THR A 31 7.11 5.31 -22.43
C THR A 31 7.36 6.04 -23.75
N GLY A 32 7.59 7.35 -23.70
CA GLY A 32 7.98 8.17 -24.86
C GLY A 32 9.30 7.73 -25.51
N CYS A 33 10.25 7.17 -24.75
CA CYS A 33 11.50 6.63 -25.30
C CYS A 33 11.31 5.31 -26.08
N PHE A 34 10.25 4.55 -25.81
CA PHE A 34 10.07 3.22 -26.42
C PHE A 34 9.28 3.26 -27.73
N ASN A 35 8.36 4.20 -27.93
CA ASN A 35 7.58 4.28 -29.17
C ASN A 35 6.94 5.66 -29.39
N HIS A 36 7.59 6.51 -30.19
CA HIS A 36 7.08 7.85 -30.54
C HIS A 36 5.76 7.83 -31.34
N SER A 37 5.41 6.72 -31.98
CA SER A 37 4.24 6.62 -32.87
C SER A 37 2.97 6.13 -32.16
N ASN A 38 3.10 5.56 -30.95
CA ASN A 38 1.98 4.97 -30.22
C ASN A 38 1.58 5.86 -29.05
N SER A 39 0.74 6.86 -29.34
CA SER A 39 0.22 7.81 -28.35
C SER A 39 -0.55 7.16 -27.20
N LYS A 40 -0.93 5.88 -27.31
CA LYS A 40 -1.69 5.13 -26.30
C LYS A 40 -0.83 4.22 -25.42
N LEU A 41 0.50 4.32 -25.50
CA LEU A 41 1.40 3.40 -24.81
C LEU A 41 1.34 3.58 -23.29
N LEU A 42 1.23 4.81 -22.80
CA LEU A 42 1.16 5.13 -21.38
C LEU A 42 -0.09 4.51 -20.73
N GLU A 43 -1.25 4.71 -21.34
CA GLU A 43 -2.53 4.21 -20.84
C GLU A 43 -2.55 2.68 -20.83
N LYS A 44 -2.02 2.05 -21.88
CA LYS A 44 -1.86 0.58 -21.93
C LYS A 44 -0.90 0.08 -20.85
N ALA A 45 0.18 0.81 -20.57
CA ALA A 45 1.13 0.45 -19.53
C ALA A 45 0.49 0.56 -18.14
N ILE A 46 -0.25 1.64 -17.87
CA ILE A 46 -0.97 1.84 -16.60
C ILE A 46 -2.00 0.72 -16.38
N GLN A 47 -2.81 0.38 -17.38
CA GLN A 47 -3.81 -0.70 -17.28
C GLN A 47 -3.20 -2.09 -17.04
N ARG A 48 -1.94 -2.29 -17.42
CA ARG A 48 -1.20 -3.55 -17.26
C ARG A 48 -0.24 -3.54 -16.06
N SER A 49 -0.20 -2.44 -15.32
CA SER A 49 0.67 -2.27 -14.17
C SER A 49 -0.04 -2.63 -12.88
N PHE A 50 0.75 -2.99 -11.88
CA PHE A 50 0.30 -3.27 -10.53
C PHE A 50 1.16 -2.46 -9.55
N LEU A 51 0.53 -1.76 -8.61
CA LEU A 51 1.20 -0.95 -7.61
C LEU A 51 1.06 -1.62 -6.24
N VAL A 52 2.20 -1.82 -5.57
CA VAL A 52 2.25 -2.19 -4.15
C VAL A 52 2.60 -0.93 -3.37
N SER A 53 1.67 -0.45 -2.56
CA SER A 53 1.96 0.58 -1.55
C SER A 53 2.46 -0.12 -0.28
N ALA A 54 3.69 0.18 0.11
CA ALA A 54 4.34 -0.41 1.27
C ALA A 54 4.42 0.63 2.39
N ASP A 55 3.67 0.39 3.46
CA ASP A 55 3.62 1.22 4.65
C ASP A 55 3.43 0.34 5.90
N MET A 56 3.95 0.78 7.04
CA MET A 56 4.02 0.03 8.29
C MET A 56 2.63 -0.31 8.83
N ALA A 57 2.41 -1.56 9.23
CA ALA A 57 1.16 -1.99 9.85
C ALA A 57 1.28 -2.04 11.38
N HIS A 58 0.16 -1.80 12.06
CA HIS A 58 0.10 -1.91 13.51
C HIS A 58 0.03 -3.39 13.92
N ALA A 59 1.07 -3.86 14.62
CA ALA A 59 1.04 -5.14 15.31
C ALA A 59 0.15 -5.05 16.56
N LEU A 60 -0.39 -6.19 16.99
CA LEU A 60 -1.19 -6.30 18.21
C LEU A 60 -0.39 -5.77 19.40
N HIS A 61 -0.88 -4.68 20.01
CA HIS A 61 -0.29 -4.14 21.23
C HIS A 61 -0.81 -4.90 22.47
N PRO A 62 0.06 -5.52 23.30
CA PRO A 62 -0.37 -6.37 24.41
C PRO A 62 -1.16 -5.63 25.50
N ASN A 63 -0.88 -4.34 25.71
CA ASN A 63 -1.61 -3.52 26.70
C ASN A 63 -2.89 -2.89 26.15
N TYR A 64 -3.13 -2.95 24.84
CA TYR A 64 -4.26 -2.29 24.17
C TYR A 64 -4.89 -3.23 23.13
N MET A 65 -5.11 -4.47 23.52
CA MET A 65 -5.66 -5.48 22.62
C MET A 65 -7.07 -5.12 22.15
N GLU A 66 -7.84 -4.37 22.95
CA GLU A 66 -9.19 -3.95 22.57
C GLU A 66 -9.23 -3.02 21.34
N LYS A 67 -8.10 -2.40 20.95
CA LYS A 67 -8.02 -1.53 19.78
C LYS A 67 -7.95 -2.29 18.44
N HIS A 68 -7.62 -3.58 18.48
CA HIS A 68 -7.60 -4.42 17.29
C HIS A 68 -8.93 -5.17 17.11
N GLU A 69 -9.28 -5.46 15.86
CA GLU A 69 -10.39 -6.36 15.55
C GLU A 69 -10.01 -7.80 15.93
N GLU A 70 -10.95 -8.57 16.48
CA GLU A 70 -10.68 -9.86 17.12
C GLU A 70 -10.08 -10.91 16.16
N ASN A 71 -10.47 -10.88 14.89
CA ASN A 71 -10.04 -11.82 13.86
C ASN A 71 -8.85 -11.31 13.03
N HIS A 72 -8.49 -10.03 13.15
CA HIS A 72 -7.44 -9.39 12.37
C HIS A 72 -6.40 -8.73 13.29
N GLN A 73 -5.60 -9.59 13.92
CA GLN A 73 -4.56 -9.21 14.88
C GLN A 73 -3.17 -9.56 14.35
N PRO A 74 -2.53 -8.68 13.55
CA PRO A 74 -1.17 -8.93 13.07
C PRO A 74 -0.21 -9.13 14.23
N LYS A 75 0.53 -10.25 14.20
CA LYS A 75 1.55 -10.59 15.19
C LYS A 75 2.94 -10.24 14.68
N LEU A 76 3.82 -9.88 15.60
CA LEU A 76 5.25 -9.76 15.31
C LEU A 76 5.79 -11.09 14.77
N HIS A 77 6.68 -11.00 13.78
CA HIS A 77 7.24 -12.15 13.06
C HIS A 77 6.23 -13.05 12.32
N GLY A 78 4.96 -12.65 12.23
CA GLY A 78 3.93 -13.42 11.51
C GLY A 78 3.92 -13.18 9.99
N GLY A 79 4.81 -12.35 9.46
CA GLY A 79 4.93 -12.08 8.03
C GLY A 79 4.28 -10.78 7.55
N LEU A 80 4.14 -10.65 6.23
CA LEU A 80 3.66 -9.44 5.56
C LEU A 80 2.18 -9.18 5.86
N VAL A 81 1.81 -7.93 6.09
CA VAL A 81 0.43 -7.58 6.47
C VAL A 81 -0.31 -6.96 5.28
N ILE A 82 -1.41 -7.58 4.87
CA ILE A 82 -2.35 -7.02 3.89
C ILE A 82 -3.38 -6.18 4.65
N LYS A 83 -3.32 -4.87 4.46
CA LYS A 83 -4.25 -3.91 5.06
C LYS A 83 -5.51 -3.79 4.21
N HIS A 84 -6.68 -4.04 4.79
CA HIS A 84 -7.97 -3.79 4.17
C HIS A 84 -8.74 -2.70 4.93
N ASN A 85 -9.40 -1.82 4.18
CA ASN A 85 -10.30 -0.82 4.74
C ASN A 85 -11.49 -0.60 3.78
N ALA A 86 -12.70 -0.77 4.28
CA ALA A 86 -13.92 -0.63 3.49
C ALA A 86 -14.15 0.81 2.97
N ASN A 87 -13.64 1.82 3.68
CA ASN A 87 -13.74 3.23 3.31
C ASN A 87 -12.62 3.67 2.34
N GLN A 88 -11.94 2.72 1.69
CA GLN A 88 -10.86 2.97 0.72
C GLN A 88 -9.71 3.84 1.24
N ARG A 89 -9.50 3.89 2.57
CA ARG A 89 -8.26 4.44 3.13
C ARG A 89 -7.02 3.65 2.70
N TYR A 90 -7.23 2.41 2.23
CA TYR A 90 -6.25 1.63 1.52
C TYR A 90 -6.80 1.26 0.13
N ALA A 91 -5.94 1.30 -0.89
CA ALA A 91 -6.29 0.93 -2.26
C ALA A 91 -6.47 -0.59 -2.47
N THR A 92 -6.27 -1.38 -1.41
CA THR A 92 -6.40 -2.84 -1.45
C THR A 92 -7.85 -3.25 -1.72
N ASN A 93 -8.07 -4.00 -2.80
CA ASN A 93 -9.34 -4.63 -3.13
C ASN A 93 -9.17 -6.16 -3.18
N ALA A 94 -10.26 -6.89 -3.43
CA ALA A 94 -10.22 -8.36 -3.45
C ALA A 94 -9.25 -8.92 -4.51
N VAL A 95 -9.19 -8.28 -5.69
CA VAL A 95 -8.33 -8.71 -6.80
C VAL A 95 -6.86 -8.44 -6.50
N THR A 96 -6.53 -7.25 -6.01
CA THR A 96 -5.15 -6.87 -5.70
C THR A 96 -4.61 -7.67 -4.51
N ALA A 97 -5.44 -7.93 -3.51
CA ALA A 97 -5.09 -8.83 -2.40
C ALA A 97 -4.86 -10.25 -2.90
N PHE A 98 -5.73 -10.80 -3.76
CA PHE A 98 -5.57 -12.15 -4.31
C PHE A 98 -4.24 -12.31 -5.06
N ILE A 99 -3.92 -11.37 -5.96
CA ILE A 99 -2.65 -11.38 -6.71
C ILE A 99 -1.45 -11.38 -5.74
N PHE A 100 -1.51 -10.55 -4.70
CA PHE A 100 -0.42 -10.48 -3.71
C PHE A 100 -0.28 -11.78 -2.90
N ARG A 101 -1.40 -12.40 -2.51
CA ARG A 101 -1.41 -13.69 -1.80
C ARG A 101 -0.83 -14.81 -2.65
N GLU A 102 -1.22 -14.90 -3.91
CA GLU A 102 -0.69 -15.87 -4.86
C GLU A 102 0.83 -15.75 -5.02
N ILE A 103 1.35 -14.53 -5.11
CA ILE A 103 2.80 -14.28 -5.17
C ILE A 103 3.47 -14.73 -3.87
N ALA A 104 2.90 -14.37 -2.71
CA ALA A 104 3.44 -14.77 -1.43
C ALA A 104 3.47 -16.29 -1.24
N GLU A 105 2.39 -16.99 -1.61
CA GLU A 105 2.27 -18.45 -1.52
C GLU A 105 3.30 -19.17 -2.40
N ARG A 106 3.49 -18.71 -3.64
CA ARG A 106 4.52 -19.26 -4.55
C ARG A 106 5.93 -19.16 -3.97
N HIS A 107 6.19 -18.12 -3.18
CA HIS A 107 7.46 -17.88 -2.52
C HIS A 107 7.49 -18.34 -1.05
N GLN A 108 6.44 -19.03 -0.58
CA GLN A 108 6.31 -19.52 0.80
C GLN A 108 6.51 -18.40 1.85
N LEU A 109 6.08 -17.19 1.53
CA LEU A 109 6.15 -16.04 2.42
C LEU A 109 4.91 -16.00 3.33
N PRO A 110 5.09 -15.92 4.65
CA PRO A 110 3.96 -15.81 5.57
C PRO A 110 3.26 -14.46 5.38
N ILE A 111 1.92 -14.49 5.41
CA ILE A 111 1.06 -13.32 5.25
C ILE A 111 0.03 -13.27 6.37
N GLN A 112 -0.36 -12.04 6.73
CA GLN A 112 -1.37 -11.73 7.74
C GLN A 112 -2.33 -10.69 7.17
N VAL A 113 -3.48 -10.54 7.80
CA VAL A 113 -4.50 -9.58 7.40
C VAL A 113 -4.79 -8.64 8.55
N SER A 114 -4.83 -7.34 8.25
CA SER A 114 -5.24 -6.29 9.19
C SER A 114 -6.48 -5.59 8.66
N THR A 115 -7.47 -5.42 9.53
CA THR A 115 -8.67 -4.60 9.26
C THR A 115 -8.87 -3.62 10.42
N CYS A 116 -9.47 -2.47 10.14
CA CYS A 116 -9.87 -1.52 11.17
C CYS A 116 -11.27 -1.87 11.69
N LYS A 117 -11.51 -1.72 12.99
CA LYS A 117 -12.88 -1.69 13.53
C LYS A 117 -13.66 -0.56 12.86
N LYS A 118 -14.92 -0.81 12.50
CA LYS A 118 -15.78 0.15 11.78
C LYS A 118 -15.97 1.49 12.52
N GLU A 119 -15.75 1.52 13.82
CA GLU A 119 -16.10 2.65 14.70
C GLU A 119 -14.92 3.52 15.15
N GLU A 120 -13.67 3.14 14.84
CA GLU A 120 -12.50 3.96 15.16
C GLU A 120 -11.81 4.44 13.88
N PRO A 121 -11.73 5.76 13.61
CA PRO A 121 -10.77 6.25 12.64
C PRO A 121 -9.38 5.88 13.17
N LEU A 122 -8.55 5.27 12.31
CA LEU A 122 -7.12 5.05 12.60
C LEU A 122 -6.50 6.35 13.11
N LEU A 123 -6.32 6.44 14.43
CA LEU A 123 -5.38 7.37 15.03
C LEU A 123 -4.02 6.73 14.79
N GLN A 124 -3.19 7.35 13.93
CA GLN A 124 -1.76 7.06 13.81
C GLN A 124 -1.10 7.32 15.16
N LEU A 125 -1.20 6.36 16.08
CA LEU A 125 -0.42 6.33 17.29
C LEU A 125 0.89 5.63 16.95
N TRP A 126 1.88 6.44 16.59
CA TRP A 126 3.28 6.07 16.50
C TRP A 126 3.74 5.55 17.86
N ILE A 127 3.78 4.23 18.04
CA ILE A 127 4.52 3.64 19.15
C ILE A 127 5.96 3.50 18.68
N SER A 128 6.74 4.58 18.84
CA SER A 128 8.19 4.46 18.93
C SER A 128 8.49 3.65 20.17
N LEU A 129 8.92 2.39 19.99
CA LEU A 129 9.70 1.73 21.03
C LEU A 129 11.19 2.04 20.79
N PRO A 130 11.95 2.27 21.88
CA PRO A 130 13.31 2.81 21.87
C PRO A 130 14.34 1.94 21.15
#